data_AF-A0A2E7R9J5-F1
#
_entry.id   AF-A0A2E7R9J5-F1
#
_cell.length_a   1.000
_cell.length_b   1.000
_cell.length_c   1.000
_cell.angle_alpha   90.00
_cell.angle_beta   90.00
_cell.angle_gamma   90.00
#
_symmetry.space_group_name_H-M   'P 1'
#
loop_
_entity.id
_entity.type
_entity.pdbx_description
1 polymer ?
#
loop_
_entity_poly.entity_id
_entity_poly.type
_entity_poly.pdbx_seq_one_letter_code
_entity_poly.pdbx_strand_id
1 'polypeptide(L)'
;MPTKDELTADINAMAVEITEALTLLKNDEDVELVDIEPRVRAAMEAVGDLAPDDAVEMRPLLVSLLEKMEEFSLILQDKINEINTEEDNARKEESDENN
;
A
#
# COMPACT_ATOMS: atom_id res chain seq x y z
N MET A 1 5.55 12.55 -22.41
CA MET A 1 5.23 11.22 -21.88
C MET A 1 6.51 10.60 -21.36
N PRO A 2 6.49 9.99 -20.17
CA PRO A 2 7.59 9.16 -19.72
C PRO A 2 7.77 7.96 -20.65
N THR A 3 9.00 7.49 -20.75
CA THR A 3 9.36 6.28 -21.48
C THR A 3 9.01 5.04 -20.66
N LYS A 4 8.93 3.88 -21.33
CA LYS A 4 8.74 2.59 -20.66
C LYS A 4 9.79 2.32 -19.59
N ASP A 5 11.05 2.66 -19.84
CA ASP A 5 12.14 2.46 -18.88
C ASP A 5 11.98 3.35 -17.65
N GLU A 6 11.57 4.61 -17.84
CA GLU A 6 11.24 5.54 -16.75
C GLU A 6 10.05 5.03 -15.93
N LEU A 7 8.99 4.55 -16.59
CA LEU A 7 7.83 3.95 -15.91
C LEU A 7 8.19 2.67 -15.16
N THR A 8 9.06 1.84 -15.73
CA THR A 8 9.55 0.62 -15.08
C THR A 8 10.32 0.97 -13.81
N ALA A 9 11.21 1.97 -13.87
CA ALA A 9 11.95 2.43 -12.71
C ALA A 9 11.02 2.97 -11.62
N ASP A 10 10.03 3.80 -11.99
CA ASP A 10 9.11 4.40 -11.03
C ASP A 10 8.17 3.37 -10.38
N ILE A 11 7.60 2.44 -11.16
CA ILE A 11 6.77 1.35 -10.63
C ILE A 11 7.56 0.47 -9.66
N ASN A 12 8.82 0.15 -9.98
CA ASN A 12 9.67 -0.62 -9.08
C ASN A 12 10.00 0.16 -7.80
N ALA A 13 10.25 1.47 -7.89
CA ALA A 13 10.48 2.32 -6.73
C ALA A 13 9.26 2.33 -5.80
N MET A 14 8.05 2.54 -6.35
CA MET A 14 6.81 2.46 -5.57
C MET A 14 6.61 1.08 -4.92
N ALA A 15 6.93 -0.01 -5.63
CA ALA A 15 6.83 -1.36 -5.05
C ALA A 15 7.80 -1.57 -3.87
N VAL A 16 8.98 -0.95 -3.89
CA VAL A 16 9.93 -0.96 -2.77
C VAL A 16 9.37 -0.15 -1.61
N GLU A 17 8.91 1.07 -1.85
CA GLU A 17 8.32 1.94 -0.82
C GLU A 17 7.13 1.27 -0.10
N ILE A 18 6.23 0.61 -0.85
CA ILE A 18 5.11 -0.16 -0.26
C ILE A 18 5.63 -1.34 0.57
N THR A 19 6.70 -2.00 0.14
CA THR A 19 7.28 -3.14 0.87
C THR A 19 7.96 -2.67 2.17
N GLU A 20 8.61 -1.51 2.16
CA GLU A 20 9.18 -0.89 3.34
C GLU A 20 8.08 -0.47 4.32
N ALA A 21 7.04 0.20 3.81
CA ALA A 21 5.86 0.56 4.59
C ALA A 21 5.16 -0.66 5.21
N LEU A 22 5.03 -1.76 4.46
CA LEU A 22 4.53 -3.05 4.95
C LEU A 22 5.37 -3.55 6.14
N THR A 23 6.69 -3.40 6.06
CA THR A 23 7.61 -3.86 7.11
C THR A 23 7.48 -3.01 8.36
N LEU A 24 7.45 -1.68 8.20
CA LEU A 24 7.22 -0.74 9.29
C LEU A 24 5.88 -1.00 9.98
N LEU A 25 4.81 -1.17 9.18
CA LEU A 25 3.49 -1.47 9.70
C LEU A 25 3.50 -2.76 10.52
N LYS A 26 4.13 -3.84 10.04
CA LYS A 26 4.23 -5.12 10.76
C LYS A 26 5.02 -5.00 12.08
N ASN A 27 5.89 -4.01 12.21
CA ASN A 27 6.70 -3.78 13.41
C ASN A 27 6.10 -2.75 14.39
N ASP A 28 4.86 -2.32 14.18
CA ASP A 28 4.22 -1.26 14.99
C ASP A 28 4.93 0.12 14.87
N GLU A 29 5.59 0.35 13.75
CA GLU A 29 6.25 1.63 13.44
C GLU A 29 5.34 2.53 12.60
N ASP A 30 5.53 3.85 12.72
CA ASP A 30 4.79 4.84 11.93
C ASP A 30 5.07 4.67 10.44
N VAL A 31 4.01 4.73 9.64
CA VAL A 31 4.08 4.58 8.18
C VAL A 31 3.67 5.88 7.51
N GLU A 32 4.56 6.45 6.70
CA GLU A 32 4.23 7.56 5.81
C GLU A 32 4.04 7.03 4.38
N LEU A 33 2.81 7.09 3.88
CA LEU A 33 2.47 6.78 2.47
C LEU A 33 2.16 8.03 1.65
N VAL A 34 2.66 9.19 2.10
CA VAL A 34 2.40 10.46 1.44
C VAL A 34 2.90 10.35 0.00
N ASP A 35 2.03 10.69 -0.95
CA ASP A 35 2.29 10.70 -2.39
C ASP A 35 2.30 9.36 -3.16
N ILE A 36 2.03 8.20 -2.53
CA ILE A 36 1.97 6.93 -3.27
C ILE A 36 0.74 6.87 -4.19
N GLU A 37 -0.46 7.16 -3.67
CA GLU A 37 -1.70 7.13 -4.46
C GLU A 37 -1.66 7.98 -5.75
N PRO A 38 -1.24 9.26 -5.72
CA PRO A 38 -1.17 10.06 -6.93
C PRO A 38 -0.12 9.54 -7.92
N ARG A 39 1.00 8.97 -7.45
CA ARG A 39 2.03 8.35 -8.31
C ARG A 39 1.53 7.07 -8.97
N VAL A 40 0.84 6.21 -8.24
CA VAL A 40 0.22 4.99 -8.80
C VAL A 40 -0.77 5.37 -9.90
N ARG A 41 -1.64 6.36 -9.66
CA ARG A 41 -2.59 6.85 -10.68
C ARG A 41 -1.84 7.37 -11.91
N ALA A 42 -0.84 8.22 -11.72
CA ALA A 42 -0.05 8.78 -12.83
C ALA A 42 0.66 7.69 -13.65
N ALA A 43 1.22 6.66 -12.99
CA ALA A 43 1.86 5.54 -13.67
C ALA A 43 0.85 4.70 -14.48
N MET A 44 -0.35 4.46 -13.96
CA MET A 44 -1.40 3.74 -14.68
C MET A 44 -1.88 4.51 -15.92
N GLU A 45 -2.08 5.82 -15.79
CA GLU A 45 -2.44 6.70 -16.92
C GLU A 45 -1.34 6.70 -17.98
N ALA A 46 -0.08 6.87 -17.57
CA ALA A 46 1.06 6.89 -18.47
C ALA A 46 1.31 5.55 -19.17
N VAL A 47 1.00 4.41 -18.55
CA VAL A 47 1.03 3.10 -19.22
C VAL A 47 -0.07 2.99 -20.28
N GLY A 48 -1.26 3.54 -20.04
CA GLY A 48 -2.35 3.59 -21.02
C GLY A 48 -2.02 4.41 -22.28
N ASP A 49 -1.05 5.30 -22.16
CA ASP A 49 -0.53 6.16 -23.22
C ASP A 49 0.63 5.54 -24.03
N LEU A 50 1.18 4.40 -23.60
CA LEU A 50 2.23 3.69 -24.32
C LEU A 50 1.71 3.01 -25.59
N ALA A 51 2.64 2.63 -26.48
CA ALA A 51 2.32 1.74 -27.59
C ALA A 51 1.78 0.39 -27.05
N PRO A 52 0.84 -0.27 -27.76
CA PRO A 52 0.18 -1.48 -27.25
C PRO A 52 1.14 -2.59 -26.80
N ASP A 53 2.21 -2.84 -27.56
CA ASP A 53 3.20 -3.87 -27.23
C ASP A 53 3.94 -3.54 -25.92
N ASP A 54 4.35 -2.28 -25.75
CA ASP A 54 5.00 -1.81 -24.53
C ASP A 54 4.06 -1.84 -23.33
N ALA A 55 2.80 -1.42 -23.51
CA ALA A 55 1.78 -1.48 -22.45
C ALA A 55 1.51 -2.91 -21.98
N VAL A 56 1.50 -3.88 -22.91
CA VAL A 56 1.35 -5.32 -22.58
C VAL A 56 2.54 -5.80 -21.75
N GLU A 57 3.76 -5.40 -22.09
CA GLU A 57 4.96 -5.77 -21.34
C GLU A 57 5.01 -5.18 -19.92
N MET A 58 4.34 -4.04 -19.68
CA MET A 58 4.23 -3.43 -18.34
C MET A 58 3.23 -4.15 -17.42
N ARG A 59 2.35 -5.01 -17.95
CA ARG A 59 1.29 -5.67 -17.18
C ARG A 59 1.80 -6.42 -15.94
N PRO A 60 2.87 -7.24 -15.99
CA PRO A 60 3.33 -7.98 -14.82
C PRO A 60 3.79 -7.06 -13.68
N LEU A 61 4.43 -5.93 -14.02
CA LEU A 61 4.89 -4.94 -13.04
C LEU A 61 3.70 -4.25 -12.34
N LEU A 62 2.68 -3.86 -13.10
CA LEU A 62 1.47 -3.28 -12.55
C LEU A 62 0.70 -4.25 -11.66
N VAL A 63 0.59 -5.52 -12.07
CA VAL A 63 -0.06 -6.56 -11.26
C VAL A 63 0.68 -6.74 -9.94
N SER A 64 2.01 -6.88 -9.97
CA SER A 64 2.84 -6.99 -8.77
C SER A 64 2.68 -5.80 -7.82
N LEU A 65 2.61 -4.58 -8.36
CA LEU A 65 2.37 -3.36 -7.56
C LEU A 65 1.01 -3.40 -6.86
N LEU A 66 -0.05 -3.77 -7.59
CA LEU A 66 -1.41 -3.85 -7.05
C LEU A 66 -1.55 -4.96 -5.99
N GLU A 67 -0.94 -6.12 -6.20
CA GLU A 67 -0.90 -7.20 -5.21
C GLU A 67 -0.24 -6.76 -3.90
N LYS A 68 0.84 -5.97 -3.98
CA LYS A 68 1.50 -5.40 -2.79
C LYS A 68 0.62 -4.37 -2.07
N MET A 69 -0.11 -3.55 -2.82
CA MET A 69 -1.07 -2.60 -2.24
C MET A 69 -2.23 -3.32 -1.56
N GLU A 70 -2.71 -4.43 -2.13
CA GLU A 70 -3.72 -5.29 -1.51
C GLU A 70 -3.20 -5.89 -0.20
N GLU A 71 -1.99 -6.47 -0.18
CA GLU A 71 -1.36 -6.98 1.05
C GLU A 71 -1.27 -5.89 2.12
N PHE A 72 -0.81 -4.68 1.74
CA PHE A 72 -0.73 -3.55 2.65
C PHE A 72 -2.10 -3.19 3.24
N SER A 73 -3.13 -3.14 2.41
CA SER A 73 -4.49 -2.82 2.86
C SER A 73 -5.06 -3.84 3.85
N LEU A 74 -4.72 -5.12 3.69
CA LEU A 74 -5.18 -6.19 4.58
C LEU A 74 -4.52 -6.08 5.95
N ILE A 75 -3.19 -5.89 5.99
CA ILE A 75 -2.47 -5.75 7.25
C ILE A 75 -2.90 -4.49 8.00
N LEU A 76 -3.15 -3.39 7.30
CA LEU A 76 -3.67 -2.17 7.93
C LEU A 76 -5.04 -2.41 8.56
N GLN A 77 -5.92 -3.15 7.89
CA GLN A 77 -7.22 -3.52 8.46
C GLN A 77 -7.07 -4.40 9.71
N ASP A 78 -6.17 -5.37 9.68
CA ASP A 78 -5.89 -6.23 10.84
C ASP A 78 -5.43 -5.40 12.04
N LYS A 79 -4.51 -4.45 11.83
CA LYS A 79 -4.06 -3.52 12.89
C LYS A 79 -5.17 -2.64 13.44
N ILE A 80 -6.04 -2.11 12.57
CA ILE A 80 -7.20 -1.32 13.01
C ILE A 80 -8.14 -2.19 13.87
N ASN A 81 -8.34 -3.46 13.49
CA ASN A 81 -9.18 -4.38 14.25
C ASN A 81 -8.57 -4.75 15.61
N GLU A 82 -7.25 -4.90 15.69
CA GLU A 82 -6.52 -5.11 16.95
C GLU A 82 -6.72 -3.92 17.90
N ILE A 83 -6.50 -2.69 17.41
CA ILE A 83 -6.70 -1.46 18.19
C ILE A 83 -8.14 -1.36 18.72
N ASN A 84 -9.14 -1.60 17.87
CA ASN A 84 -10.55 -1.55 18.28
C ASN A 84 -10.88 -2.61 19.36
N THR A 85 -10.29 -3.80 19.26
CA THR A 85 -10.49 -4.88 20.24
C THR A 85 -9.85 -4.55 21.58
N GLU A 86 -8.64 -3.97 21.56
CA GLU A 86 -7.95 -3.51 22.76
C GLU A 86 -8.72 -2.38 23.46
N GLU A 87 -9.23 -1.39 22.72
CA GLU A 87 -10.07 -0.33 23.27
C GLU A 87 -11.37 -0.87 23.91
N ASP A 88 -12.04 -1.82 23.26
CA ASP A 88 -13.27 -2.42 23.76
C ASP A 88 -13.04 -3.26 25.02
N ASN A 89 -11.88 -3.90 25.15
CA ASN A 89 -11.50 -4.62 26.37
C ASN A 89 -11.16 -3.66 27.51
N ALA A 90 -10.38 -2.60 27.25
CA ALA A 90 -10.05 -1.59 28.24
C ALA A 90 -11.30 -0.92 28.85
N ARG A 91 -12.30 -0.60 28.01
CA ARG A 91 -13.57 -0.02 28.48
C ARG A 91 -14.38 -0.96 29.38
N LYS A 92 -14.33 -2.27 29.14
CA LYS A 92 -15.04 -3.26 29.97
C LYS A 92 -14.40 -3.41 31.35
N GLU A 93 -13.07 -3.44 31.41
CA GLU A 93 -12.33 -3.51 32.67
C GLU A 93 -12.60 -2.29 33.57
N GLU A 94 -12.63 -1.08 33.01
CA GLU A 94 -12.99 0.15 33.76
C GLU A 94 -14.45 0.18 34.24
N SER A 95 -15.34 -0.54 33.56
CA SER A 95 -16.77 -0.65 33.93
C SER A 95 -16.98 -1.61 35.10
N ASP A 96 -16.18 -2.67 35.16
CA ASP A 96 -16.25 -3.71 36.19
C ASP A 96 -15.54 -3.31 37.49
N GLU A 97 -14.54 -2.42 37.43
CA GLU A 97 -13.87 -1.87 38.64
C GLU A 97 -14.68 -0.78 39.37
N ASN A 98 -15.68 -0.19 38.72
CA ASN A 98 -16.50 0.90 39.28
C ASN A 98 -17.88 0.45 39.81
N ASN A 99 -18.15 -0.86 39.88
CA ASN A 99 -19.37 -1.48 40.43
C ASN A 99 -19.09 -2.31 41.69
#